data_AF-A0AAJ0FMG9-F1
#
_entry.id   AF-A0AAJ0FMG9-F1
#
_cell.length_a   1.000
_cell.length_b   1.000
_cell.length_c   1.000
_cell.angle_alpha   90.00
_cell.angle_beta   90.00
_cell.angle_gamma   90.00
#
_symmetry.space_group_name_H-M   'P 1'
#
loop_
_entity.id
_entity.type
_entity.pdbx_description
1 polymer ?
#
loop_
_entity_poly.entity_id
_entity_poly.type
_entity_poly.pdbx_seq_one_letter_code
_entity_poly.pdbx_strand_id
1 'polypeptide(L)'
;MAPFSTQPTSLVDFDQKSLLISAISIAFNPTFWNIVARQEYHNKTLTRLFGGRSQTACYGLAATIFSLGLVRDFLYERALRHQPSHPALEGQLPTLAGYALLAAGNILVISSTWALGITGTFLGDYFGILQEKMVTGFPFNVTDAPMYYGSTMSFLGTSLIYGKPAGLLLTFEVLVVYLVALRFENPFTGAIYAKRDRERAAAAGKKVEGKKEL
;
A
#
# COMPACT_ATOMS: atom_id res chain seq x y z
N MET A 1 29.91 -38.05 24.82
CA MET A 1 29.67 -36.67 24.38
C MET A 1 29.22 -36.75 22.93
N ALA A 2 27.96 -36.44 22.64
CA ALA A 2 27.49 -36.39 21.25
C ALA A 2 28.13 -35.17 20.58
N PRO A 3 28.61 -35.28 19.32
CA PRO A 3 29.18 -34.14 18.62
C PRO A 3 28.09 -33.09 18.40
N PHE A 4 28.36 -31.85 18.79
CA PHE A 4 27.56 -30.69 18.39
C PHE A 4 27.62 -30.60 16.87
N SER A 5 26.56 -31.05 16.20
CA SER A 5 26.37 -30.82 14.78
C SER A 5 25.92 -29.37 14.59
N THR A 6 26.86 -28.43 14.45
CA THR A 6 26.56 -27.10 13.93
C THR A 6 26.35 -27.21 12.42
N GLN A 7 25.19 -27.73 12.02
CA GLN A 7 24.71 -27.46 10.67
C GLN A 7 24.48 -25.95 10.59
N PRO A 8 25.05 -25.21 9.62
CA PRO A 8 24.66 -23.84 9.40
C PRO A 8 23.18 -23.85 9.00
N THR A 9 22.30 -23.55 9.95
CA THR A 9 20.89 -23.32 9.65
C THR A 9 20.83 -22.13 8.71
N SER A 10 20.50 -22.37 7.45
CA SER A 10 20.30 -21.30 6.47
C SER A 10 19.29 -20.30 7.04
N LEU A 11 19.64 -19.00 7.07
CA LEU A 11 18.72 -17.97 7.57
C LEU A 11 17.44 -17.86 6.73
N VAL A 12 17.56 -18.18 5.45
CA VAL A 12 16.47 -18.20 4.47
C VAL A 12 16.64 -19.46 3.62
N ASP A 13 15.56 -20.20 3.46
CA ASP A 13 15.45 -21.33 2.54
C ASP A 13 14.86 -20.83 1.21
N PHE A 14 15.71 -20.63 0.21
CA PHE A 14 15.32 -20.14 -1.12
C PHE A 14 14.69 -21.21 -2.02
N ASP A 15 14.79 -22.49 -1.65
CA ASP A 15 14.19 -23.59 -2.42
C ASP A 15 12.67 -23.70 -2.18
N GLN A 16 12.17 -23.08 -1.10
CA GLN A 16 10.74 -23.00 -0.81
C GLN A 16 10.02 -22.15 -1.86
N LYS A 17 9.22 -22.81 -2.71
CA LYS A 17 8.34 -22.13 -3.67
C LYS A 17 7.41 -21.09 -3.02
N SER A 18 7.02 -21.32 -1.77
CA SER A 18 6.19 -20.37 -1.02
C SER A 18 6.86 -19.01 -0.81
N LEU A 19 8.20 -18.97 -0.65
CA LEU A 19 8.97 -17.72 -0.57
C LEU A 19 8.87 -16.94 -1.88
N LEU A 20 9.12 -17.60 -3.01
CA LEU A 20 9.03 -17.00 -4.34
C LEU A 20 7.62 -16.50 -4.65
N ILE A 21 6.58 -17.30 -4.34
CA ILE A 21 5.18 -16.91 -4.54
C ILE A 21 4.84 -15.68 -3.69
N SER A 22 5.31 -15.61 -2.44
CA SER A 22 5.12 -14.45 -1.59
C SER A 22 5.79 -13.20 -2.17
N ALA A 23 7.06 -13.31 -2.59
CA ALA A 23 7.81 -12.20 -3.18
C ALA A 23 7.11 -11.63 -4.43
N ILE A 24 6.74 -12.53 -5.37
CA ILE A 24 6.00 -12.14 -6.57
C ILE A 24 4.67 -11.46 -6.22
N SER A 25 3.93 -11.98 -5.24
CA SER A 25 2.66 -11.39 -4.80
C SER A 25 2.85 -10.00 -4.18
N ILE A 26 3.90 -9.81 -3.38
CA ILE A 26 4.29 -8.53 -2.79
C ILE A 26 4.58 -7.50 -3.87
N ALA A 27 5.36 -7.86 -4.90
CA ALA A 27 5.68 -6.97 -6.02
C ALA A 27 4.46 -6.71 -6.94
N PHE A 28 3.62 -7.72 -7.13
CA PHE A 28 2.46 -7.67 -8.02
C PHE A 28 1.44 -6.63 -7.57
N ASN A 29 1.06 -6.65 -6.29
CA ASN A 29 0.01 -5.79 -5.74
C ASN A 29 0.17 -4.29 -6.13
N PRO A 30 1.26 -3.61 -5.76
CA PRO A 30 1.52 -2.22 -6.12
C PRO A 30 1.66 -1.95 -7.60
N THR A 31 2.21 -2.91 -8.34
CA THR A 31 2.31 -2.84 -9.79
C THR A 31 0.91 -2.85 -10.41
N PHE A 32 0.02 -3.74 -9.94
CA PHE A 32 -1.35 -3.88 -10.41
C PHE A 32 -2.14 -2.58 -10.24
N TRP A 33 -2.21 -2.02 -9.04
CA TRP A 33 -3.05 -0.84 -8.84
C TRP A 33 -2.50 0.39 -9.54
N ASN A 34 -1.17 0.55 -9.64
CA ASN A 34 -0.58 1.66 -10.41
C ASN A 34 -0.93 1.57 -11.90
N ILE A 35 -0.84 0.37 -12.50
CA ILE A 35 -1.18 0.17 -13.92
C ILE A 35 -2.68 0.39 -14.14
N VAL A 36 -3.52 -0.27 -13.34
CA VAL A 36 -4.98 -0.22 -13.51
C VAL A 36 -5.52 1.19 -13.28
N ALA A 37 -5.02 1.91 -12.28
CA ALA A 37 -5.46 3.28 -12.03
C ALA A 37 -5.06 4.23 -13.16
N ARG A 38 -3.83 4.14 -13.68
CA ARG A 38 -3.42 4.96 -14.84
C ARG A 38 -4.23 4.63 -16.09
N GLN A 39 -4.50 3.35 -16.32
CA GLN A 39 -5.37 2.91 -17.41
C GLN A 39 -6.77 3.49 -17.26
N GLU A 40 -7.32 3.51 -16.04
CA GLU A 40 -8.58 4.17 -15.75
C GLU A 40 -8.51 5.69 -16.01
N TYR A 41 -7.46 6.38 -15.57
CA TYR A 41 -7.33 7.82 -15.78
C TYR A 41 -7.34 8.20 -17.26
N HIS A 42 -6.58 7.49 -18.10
CA HIS A 42 -6.45 7.80 -19.52
C HIS A 42 -7.60 7.25 -20.37
N ASN A 43 -8.03 6.01 -20.11
CA ASN A 43 -8.91 5.28 -21.02
C ASN A 43 -10.31 5.02 -20.44
N LYS A 44 -10.55 5.34 -19.16
CA LYS A 44 -11.83 5.15 -18.45
C LYS A 44 -12.38 3.73 -18.57
N THR A 45 -11.49 2.74 -18.62
CA THR A 45 -11.83 1.34 -18.89
C THR A 45 -12.77 0.78 -17.82
N LEU A 46 -12.47 0.97 -16.54
CA LEU A 46 -13.33 0.49 -15.45
C LEU A 46 -14.63 1.27 -15.43
N THR A 47 -14.58 2.60 -15.57
CA THR A 47 -15.80 3.41 -15.63
C THR A 47 -16.76 2.93 -16.74
N ARG A 48 -16.24 2.58 -17.92
CA ARG A 48 -17.05 2.01 -19.01
C ARG A 48 -17.61 0.64 -18.67
N LEU A 49 -16.82 -0.25 -18.07
CA LEU A 49 -17.28 -1.58 -17.62
C LEU A 49 -18.41 -1.48 -16.60
N PHE A 50 -18.40 -0.46 -15.74
CA PHE A 50 -19.44 -0.17 -14.76
C PHE A 50 -20.54 0.78 -15.31
N GLY A 51 -20.75 0.82 -16.63
CA GLY A 51 -21.86 1.55 -17.25
C GLY A 51 -21.78 3.08 -17.09
N GLY A 52 -20.57 3.63 -17.07
CA GLY A 52 -20.33 5.08 -16.92
C GLY A 52 -20.32 5.57 -15.48
N ARG A 53 -20.44 4.70 -14.48
CA ARG A 53 -20.53 5.07 -13.06
C ARG A 53 -19.15 5.04 -12.40
N SER A 54 -18.40 6.13 -12.49
CA SER A 54 -17.01 6.22 -11.99
C SER A 54 -16.89 5.89 -10.50
N GLN A 55 -17.85 6.31 -9.67
CA GLN A 55 -17.83 6.01 -8.24
C GLN A 55 -17.99 4.51 -7.98
N THR A 56 -18.97 3.86 -8.61
CA THR A 56 -19.15 2.41 -8.50
C THR A 56 -17.91 1.65 -9.00
N ALA A 57 -17.31 2.09 -10.09
CA ALA A 57 -16.07 1.51 -10.62
C ALA A 57 -14.90 1.66 -9.62
N CYS A 58 -14.77 2.81 -8.97
CA CYS A 58 -13.77 3.05 -7.93
C CYS A 58 -13.97 2.12 -6.72
N TYR A 59 -15.20 1.93 -6.24
CA TYR A 59 -15.48 0.95 -5.19
C TYR A 59 -15.20 -0.50 -5.62
N GLY A 60 -15.45 -0.83 -6.89
CA GLY A 60 -15.08 -2.13 -7.45
C GLY A 60 -13.56 -2.35 -7.46
N LEU A 61 -12.78 -1.33 -7.83
CA LEU A 61 -11.32 -1.37 -7.74
C LEU A 61 -10.85 -1.46 -6.29
N ALA A 62 -11.46 -0.70 -5.38
CA ALA A 62 -11.15 -0.74 -3.95
C ALA A 62 -11.33 -2.15 -3.37
N ALA A 63 -12.46 -2.79 -3.66
CA ALA A 63 -12.71 -4.17 -3.24
C ALA A 63 -11.65 -5.13 -3.82
N THR A 64 -11.29 -4.96 -5.09
CA THR A 64 -10.27 -5.78 -5.75
C THR A 64 -8.89 -5.62 -5.09
N ILE A 65 -8.43 -4.39 -4.89
CA ILE A 65 -7.13 -4.10 -4.25
C ILE A 65 -7.11 -4.65 -2.82
N PHE A 66 -8.19 -4.45 -2.06
CA PHE A 66 -8.30 -4.98 -0.71
C PHE A 66 -8.23 -6.51 -0.67
N SER A 67 -8.98 -7.20 -1.54
CA SER A 67 -8.94 -8.67 -1.65
C SER A 67 -7.56 -9.19 -2.06
N LEU A 68 -6.89 -8.54 -3.02
CA LEU A 68 -5.52 -8.87 -3.39
C LEU A 68 -4.54 -8.64 -2.22
N GLY A 69 -4.78 -7.62 -1.40
CA GLY A 69 -4.08 -7.40 -0.13
C GLY A 69 -4.20 -8.60 0.82
N LEU A 70 -5.43 -9.09 1.05
CA LEU A 70 -5.67 -10.25 1.90
C LEU A 70 -4.96 -11.51 1.37
N VAL A 71 -5.02 -11.74 0.06
CA VAL A 71 -4.34 -12.89 -0.57
C VAL A 71 -2.82 -12.79 -0.41
N ARG A 72 -2.24 -11.60 -0.65
CA ARG A 72 -0.81 -11.36 -0.42
C ARG A 72 -0.40 -11.63 1.02
N ASP A 73 -1.18 -11.12 1.98
CA ASP A 73 -0.87 -11.28 3.40
C ASP A 73 -0.97 -12.75 3.85
N PHE A 74 -1.93 -13.50 3.29
CA PHE A 74 -2.03 -14.95 3.46
C PHE A 74 -0.81 -15.69 2.87
N LEU A 75 -0.39 -15.34 1.65
CA LEU A 75 0.78 -15.96 1.00
C LEU A 75 2.08 -15.65 1.76
N TYR A 76 2.20 -14.43 2.29
CA TYR A 76 3.31 -14.02 3.14
C TYR A 76 3.38 -14.85 4.41
N GLU A 77 2.27 -14.93 5.15
CA GLU A 77 2.20 -15.73 6.36
C GLU A 77 2.54 -17.20 6.10
N ARG A 78 2.01 -17.76 5.00
CA ARG A 78 2.28 -19.13 4.58
C ARG A 78 3.76 -19.34 4.26
N ALA A 79 4.41 -18.36 3.63
CA ALA A 79 5.85 -18.41 3.36
C ALA A 79 6.66 -18.42 4.67
N LEU A 80 6.32 -17.57 5.65
CA LEU A 80 6.99 -17.54 6.95
C LEU A 80 6.92 -18.90 7.67
N ARG A 81 5.78 -19.58 7.62
CA ARG A 81 5.63 -20.90 8.26
C ARG A 81 6.57 -21.98 7.71
N HIS A 82 6.95 -21.88 6.43
CA HIS A 82 7.87 -22.84 5.80
C HIS A 82 9.35 -22.46 5.94
N GLN A 83 9.66 -21.30 6.51
CA GLN A 83 11.03 -20.80 6.65
C GLN A 83 11.63 -21.22 8.01
N PRO A 84 12.96 -21.37 8.09
CA PRO A 84 13.64 -21.64 9.36
C PRO A 84 13.47 -20.47 10.33
N SER A 85 13.34 -20.78 11.62
CA SER A 85 13.41 -19.77 12.69
C SER A 85 14.87 -19.49 13.07
N HIS A 86 15.12 -18.34 13.69
CA HIS A 86 16.44 -18.00 14.22
C HIS A 86 16.37 -17.61 15.70
N PRO A 87 17.23 -18.15 16.58
CA PRO A 87 17.18 -17.90 18.02
C PRO A 87 17.21 -16.42 18.42
N ALA A 88 17.91 -15.57 17.67
CA ALA A 88 17.95 -14.12 17.94
C ALA A 88 16.61 -13.39 17.70
N LEU A 89 15.71 -13.99 16.92
CA LEU A 89 14.35 -13.48 16.69
C LEU A 89 13.31 -14.22 17.54
N GLU A 90 13.73 -15.21 18.32
CA GLU A 90 12.88 -15.94 19.23
C GLU A 90 12.90 -15.30 20.62
N GLY A 91 11.78 -15.46 21.35
CA GLY A 91 11.63 -14.95 22.71
C GLY A 91 10.70 -13.75 22.85
N GLN A 92 10.62 -13.24 24.07
CA GLN A 92 9.59 -12.25 24.44
C GLN A 92 9.84 -10.88 23.83
N LEU A 93 11.10 -10.43 23.75
CA LEU A 93 11.42 -9.09 23.25
C LEU A 93 11.07 -8.91 21.76
N PRO A 94 11.51 -9.79 20.83
CA PRO A 94 11.10 -9.68 19.42
C PRO A 94 9.59 -9.79 19.25
N THR A 95 8.94 -10.69 20.00
CA THR A 95 7.48 -10.87 19.94
C THR A 95 6.73 -9.61 20.37
N LEU A 96 7.13 -8.98 21.48
CA LEU A 96 6.52 -7.74 21.97
C LEU A 96 6.76 -6.57 21.00
N ALA A 97 7.98 -6.45 20.47
CA ALA A 97 8.29 -5.49 19.42
C ALA A 97 7.42 -5.71 18.18
N GLY A 98 7.19 -6.98 17.80
CA GLY A 98 6.32 -7.35 16.70
C GLY A 98 4.87 -6.93 16.90
N TYR A 99 4.30 -7.16 18.08
CA TYR A 99 2.95 -6.67 18.42
C TYR A 99 2.86 -5.15 18.47
N ALA A 100 3.88 -4.46 18.99
CA ALA A 100 3.94 -3.01 18.99
C ALA A 100 3.96 -2.43 17.57
N LEU A 101 4.74 -3.05 16.66
CA LEU A 101 4.77 -2.68 15.25
C LEU A 101 3.43 -2.92 14.55
N LEU A 102 2.77 -4.05 14.82
CA LEU A 102 1.42 -4.32 14.29
C LEU A 102 0.42 -3.28 14.78
N ALA A 103 0.42 -2.94 16.07
CA ALA A 103 -0.48 -1.95 16.64
C ALA A 103 -0.27 -0.58 16.00
N ALA A 104 0.98 -0.10 15.99
CA ALA A 104 1.31 1.20 15.41
C ALA A 104 1.05 1.24 13.89
N GLY A 105 1.38 0.18 13.17
CA GLY A 105 1.13 0.07 11.73
C GLY A 105 -0.36 0.10 11.39
N ASN A 106 -1.19 -0.64 12.13
CA ASN A 106 -2.65 -0.62 11.95
C ASN A 106 -3.26 0.73 12.31
N ILE A 107 -2.74 1.40 13.36
CA ILE A 107 -3.17 2.77 13.68
C ILE A 107 -2.94 3.69 12.47
N LEU A 108 -1.76 3.64 11.85
CA LEU A 108 -1.47 4.46 10.67
C LEU A 108 -2.40 4.13 9.50
N VAL A 109 -2.59 2.85 9.16
CA VAL A 109 -3.43 2.42 8.04
C VAL A 109 -4.90 2.76 8.24
N ILE A 110 -5.45 2.48 9.43
CA ILE A 110 -6.87 2.71 9.71
C ILE A 110 -7.16 4.21 9.78
N SER A 111 -6.32 4.98 10.48
CA SER A 111 -6.54 6.42 10.61
C SER A 111 -6.37 7.16 9.28
N SER A 112 -5.43 6.75 8.41
CA SER A 112 -5.31 7.34 7.08
C SER A 112 -6.51 7.01 6.21
N THR A 113 -7.01 5.76 6.27
CA THR A 113 -8.20 5.34 5.52
C THR A 113 -9.44 6.08 6.01
N TRP A 114 -9.55 6.30 7.31
CA TRP A 114 -10.61 7.12 7.90
C TRP A 114 -10.57 8.56 7.39
N ALA A 115 -9.38 9.16 7.37
CA ALA A 115 -9.20 10.56 6.97
C ALA A 115 -9.41 10.80 5.46
N LEU A 116 -8.99 9.84 4.61
CA LEU A 116 -9.15 9.93 3.16
C LEU A 116 -10.51 9.39 2.66
N GLY A 117 -11.15 8.52 3.44
CA GLY A 117 -12.27 7.69 2.98
C GLY A 117 -11.82 6.64 1.95
N ILE A 118 -12.76 5.77 1.55
CA ILE A 118 -12.46 4.67 0.61
C ILE A 118 -11.96 5.19 -0.74
N THR A 119 -12.62 6.19 -1.32
CA THR A 119 -12.22 6.73 -2.62
C THR A 119 -10.86 7.44 -2.55
N GLY A 120 -10.56 8.17 -1.49
CA GLY A 120 -9.24 8.79 -1.33
C GLY A 120 -8.12 7.77 -1.09
N THR A 121 -8.44 6.64 -0.45
CA THR A 121 -7.48 5.55 -0.17
C THR A 121 -7.21 4.71 -1.42
N PHE A 122 -8.23 4.41 -2.21
CA PHE A 122 -8.17 3.49 -3.34
C PHE A 122 -8.22 4.21 -4.70
N LEU A 123 -7.41 5.26 -4.85
CA LEU A 123 -7.08 5.90 -6.15
C LEU A 123 -8.29 6.55 -6.85
N GLY A 124 -9.24 7.10 -6.10
CA GLY A 124 -10.44 7.75 -6.61
C GLY A 124 -10.16 8.99 -7.47
N ASP A 125 -9.00 9.62 -7.30
CA ASP A 125 -8.53 10.72 -8.14
C ASP A 125 -8.36 10.31 -9.61
N TYR A 126 -7.98 9.07 -9.88
CA TYR A 126 -7.89 8.51 -11.24
C TYR A 126 -9.28 8.35 -11.90
N PHE A 127 -10.32 8.20 -11.08
CA PHE A 127 -11.72 8.20 -11.51
C PHE A 127 -12.32 9.60 -11.63
N GLY A 128 -11.58 10.65 -11.24
CA GLY A 128 -12.04 12.04 -11.18
C GLY A 128 -12.75 12.41 -9.88
N ILE A 129 -12.65 11.57 -8.85
CA ILE A 129 -13.22 11.81 -7.52
C ILE A 129 -12.15 12.50 -6.67
N LEU A 130 -12.11 13.83 -6.75
CA LEU A 130 -11.03 14.63 -6.16
C LEU A 130 -11.44 15.16 -4.79
N GLN A 131 -10.57 14.98 -3.79
CA GLN A 131 -10.69 15.61 -2.48
C GLN A 131 -10.64 17.14 -2.61
N GLU A 132 -11.48 17.86 -1.87
CA GLU A 132 -11.50 19.33 -1.95
C GLU A 132 -10.19 19.95 -1.45
N LYS A 133 -9.67 19.41 -0.34
CA LYS A 133 -8.44 19.85 0.31
C LYS A 133 -7.54 18.66 0.60
N MET A 134 -6.23 18.91 0.63
CA MET A 134 -5.26 17.93 1.08
C MET A 134 -5.45 17.66 2.58
N VAL A 135 -5.37 16.39 2.97
CA VAL A 135 -5.40 15.99 4.38
C VAL A 135 -4.01 16.19 4.96
N THR A 136 -3.88 17.07 5.95
CA THR A 136 -2.60 17.39 6.60
C THR A 136 -2.57 17.05 8.09
N GLY A 137 -3.70 16.60 8.65
CA GLY A 137 -3.79 16.15 10.04
C GLY A 137 -3.29 14.71 10.22
N PHE A 138 -3.47 14.15 11.41
CA PHE A 138 -3.10 12.77 11.68
C PHE A 138 -3.81 11.77 10.74
N PRO A 139 -3.09 10.76 10.21
CA PRO A 139 -1.67 10.44 10.40
C PRO A 139 -0.70 11.13 9.40
N PHE A 140 -1.20 11.95 8.48
CA PHE A 140 -0.40 12.62 7.45
C PHE A 140 0.54 13.72 7.98
N ASN A 141 0.34 14.20 9.21
CA ASN A 141 1.30 15.08 9.88
C ASN A 141 2.54 14.33 10.43
N VAL A 142 2.51 12.99 10.47
CA VAL A 142 3.61 12.16 10.96
C VAL A 142 4.46 11.64 9.78
N THR A 143 3.80 11.25 8.69
CA THR A 143 4.45 10.77 7.47
C THR A 143 3.54 11.02 6.28
N ASP A 144 4.12 11.28 5.10
CA ASP A 144 3.37 11.55 3.87
C ASP A 144 2.66 10.30 3.32
N ALA A 145 3.10 9.10 3.71
CA ALA A 145 2.62 7.83 3.19
C ALA A 145 2.24 6.83 4.30
N PRO A 146 1.31 7.18 5.21
CA PRO A 146 1.02 6.42 6.43
C PRO A 146 0.55 4.99 6.15
N MET A 147 -0.20 4.76 5.07
CA MET A 147 -0.64 3.41 4.67
C MET A 147 0.53 2.50 4.29
N TYR A 148 1.48 3.05 3.51
CA TYR A 148 2.64 2.32 3.01
C TYR A 148 3.59 1.95 4.15
N TYR A 149 3.92 2.91 5.02
CA TYR A 149 4.74 2.66 6.21
C TYR A 149 4.02 1.75 7.22
N GLY A 150 2.74 2.00 7.49
CA GLY A 150 1.96 1.19 8.42
C GLY A 150 1.83 -0.26 7.95
N SER A 151 1.62 -0.50 6.66
CA SER A 151 1.66 -1.85 6.10
C SER A 151 3.05 -2.48 6.23
N THR A 152 4.14 -1.75 5.92
CA THR A 152 5.50 -2.25 6.10
C THR A 152 5.78 -2.67 7.56
N MET A 153 5.32 -1.87 8.52
CA MET A 153 5.40 -2.19 9.95
C MET A 153 4.65 -3.48 10.28
N SER A 154 3.50 -3.73 9.66
CA SER A 154 2.77 -4.98 9.85
C SER A 154 3.53 -6.20 9.31
N PHE A 155 4.20 -6.08 8.15
CA PHE A 155 5.06 -7.15 7.62
C PHE A 155 6.23 -7.44 8.56
N LEU A 156 6.90 -6.39 9.03
CA LEU A 156 8.00 -6.50 9.99
C LEU A 156 7.52 -7.13 11.30
N GLY A 157 6.40 -6.65 11.83
CA GLY A 157 5.84 -7.12 13.09
C GLY A 157 5.49 -8.60 13.05
N THR A 158 4.84 -9.05 11.98
CA THR A 158 4.57 -10.47 11.76
C THR A 158 5.86 -11.28 11.61
N SER A 159 6.89 -10.77 10.92
CA SER A 159 8.19 -11.44 10.82
C SER A 159 8.82 -11.70 12.19
N LEU A 160 8.73 -10.73 13.10
CA LEU A 160 9.28 -10.83 14.45
C LEU A 160 8.46 -11.80 15.32
N ILE A 161 7.12 -11.76 15.23
CA ILE A 161 6.25 -12.69 15.96
C ILE A 161 6.52 -14.15 15.55
N TYR A 162 6.75 -14.40 14.26
CA TYR A 162 7.06 -15.74 13.77
C TYR A 162 8.54 -16.13 13.94
N GLY A 163 9.42 -15.20 14.30
CA GLY A 163 10.84 -15.45 14.51
C GLY A 163 11.61 -15.81 13.23
N LYS A 164 11.15 -15.36 12.05
CA LYS A 164 11.65 -15.81 10.74
C LYS A 164 12.54 -14.75 10.06
N PRO A 165 13.83 -15.03 9.80
CA PRO A 165 14.69 -14.07 9.09
C PRO A 165 14.22 -13.78 7.66
N ALA A 166 13.63 -14.77 6.98
CA ALA A 166 13.02 -14.58 5.66
C ALA A 166 11.94 -13.49 5.64
N GLY A 167 11.22 -13.29 6.74
CA GLY A 167 10.24 -12.20 6.84
C GLY A 167 10.88 -10.82 6.88
N LEU A 168 12.10 -10.67 7.40
CA LEU A 168 12.85 -9.42 7.36
C LEU A 168 13.25 -9.09 5.91
N LEU A 169 13.67 -10.09 5.16
CA LEU A 169 13.98 -9.96 3.72
C LEU A 169 12.74 -9.53 2.93
N LEU A 170 11.60 -10.22 3.12
CA LEU A 170 10.34 -9.86 2.44
C LEU A 170 9.81 -8.51 2.90
N THR A 171 10.03 -8.11 4.16
CA THR A 171 9.69 -6.76 4.65
C THR A 171 10.51 -5.69 3.93
N PHE A 172 11.80 -5.95 3.72
CA PHE A 172 12.65 -5.07 2.94
C PHE A 172 12.16 -4.94 1.49
N GLU A 173 11.75 -6.04 0.87
CA GLU A 173 11.10 -6.02 -0.45
C GLU A 173 9.83 -5.17 -0.45
N VAL A 174 8.94 -5.35 0.53
CA VAL A 174 7.71 -4.53 0.69
C VAL A 174 8.07 -3.04 0.70
N LEU A 175 9.04 -2.64 1.53
CA LEU A 175 9.47 -1.24 1.63
C LEU A 175 9.98 -0.72 0.29
N VAL A 176 10.87 -1.46 -0.38
CA VAL A 176 11.43 -1.05 -1.68
C VAL A 176 10.33 -0.87 -2.72
N VAL A 177 9.45 -1.86 -2.85
CA VAL A 177 8.37 -1.83 -3.84
C VAL A 177 7.40 -0.68 -3.55
N TYR A 178 7.09 -0.40 -2.28
CA TYR A 178 6.27 0.73 -1.89
C TYR A 178 6.92 2.08 -2.18
N LEU A 179 8.23 2.24 -1.92
CA LEU A 179 8.95 3.45 -2.28
C LEU A 179 8.97 3.68 -3.79
N VAL A 180 9.11 2.60 -4.58
CA VAL A 180 9.00 2.66 -6.04
C VAL A 180 7.59 3.08 -6.45
N ALA A 181 6.54 2.47 -5.89
CA ALA A 181 5.16 2.84 -6.17
C ALA A 181 4.90 4.34 -5.90
N LEU A 182 5.34 4.83 -4.73
CA LEU A 182 5.22 6.25 -4.35
C LEU A 182 5.95 7.19 -5.31
N ARG A 183 7.10 6.78 -5.86
CA ARG A 183 7.85 7.57 -6.86
C ARG A 183 7.05 7.81 -8.13
N PHE A 184 6.17 6.88 -8.50
CA PHE A 184 5.27 7.02 -9.64
C PHE A 184 3.95 7.69 -9.25
N GLU A 185 3.36 7.32 -8.12
CA GLU A 185 2.05 7.78 -7.66
C GLU A 185 2.05 9.26 -7.31
N ASN A 186 2.98 9.72 -6.46
CA ASN A 186 2.97 11.09 -5.92
C ASN A 186 3.00 12.17 -7.02
N PRO A 187 3.90 12.11 -8.02
CA PRO A 187 3.90 13.10 -9.10
C PRO A 187 2.64 13.06 -9.94
N PHE A 188 2.04 11.88 -10.13
CA PHE A 188 0.86 11.72 -10.95
C PHE A 188 -0.38 12.30 -10.27
N THR A 189 -0.61 11.95 -9.01
CA THR A 189 -1.68 12.55 -8.19
C THR A 189 -1.48 14.06 -8.09
N GLY A 190 -0.26 14.55 -7.84
CA GLY A 190 0.04 15.97 -7.87
C GLY A 190 -0.34 16.65 -9.19
N ALA A 191 -0.06 16.01 -10.33
CA ALA A 191 -0.44 16.52 -11.64
C ALA A 191 -1.97 16.57 -11.86
N ILE A 192 -2.72 15.58 -11.36
CA ILE A 192 -4.20 15.57 -11.41
C ILE A 192 -4.76 16.77 -10.65
N TYR A 193 -4.29 16.99 -9.43
CA TYR A 193 -4.77 18.11 -8.59
C TYR A 193 -4.35 19.46 -9.16
N ALA A 194 -3.12 19.60 -9.66
CA ALA A 194 -2.68 20.81 -10.34
C ALA A 194 -3.49 21.12 -11.60
N LYS A 195 -3.91 20.10 -12.36
CA LYS A 195 -4.81 20.25 -13.51
C LYS A 195 -6.18 20.78 -13.07
N ARG A 196 -6.79 20.18 -12.04
CA ARG A 196 -8.05 20.64 -11.46
C ARG A 196 -8.00 22.11 -11.06
N ASP A 197 -6.92 22.53 -10.39
CA ASP A 197 -6.80 23.90 -9.88
C ASP A 197 -6.67 24.92 -11.02
N ARG A 198 -5.94 24.58 -12.10
CA ARG A 198 -5.89 25.40 -13.32
C ARG A 198 -7.26 25.54 -13.98
N GLU A 199 -8.01 24.44 -14.09
CA GLU A 199 -9.36 24.45 -14.69
C GLU A 199 -10.34 25.30 -13.86
N ARG A 200 -10.26 25.22 -12.52
CA ARG A 200 -11.07 26.06 -11.61
C ARG A 200 -10.72 27.54 -11.76
N ALA A 201 -9.44 27.88 -11.80
CA ALA A 201 -8.99 29.27 -12.00
C ALA A 201 -9.48 29.84 -13.34
N ALA A 202 -9.37 29.07 -14.43
CA ALA A 202 -9.86 29.47 -15.74
C ALA A 202 -11.39 29.67 -15.77
N ALA A 203 -12.15 28.80 -15.10
CA ALA A 203 -13.61 28.94 -15.00
C ALA A 203 -14.02 30.17 -14.17
N ALA A 204 -13.25 30.51 -13.12
CA ALA A 204 -13.48 31.71 -12.32
C ALA A 204 -13.19 33.00 -13.11
N GLY A 205 -12.10 33.05 -13.88
CA GLY A 205 -11.77 34.19 -14.74
C GLY A 205 -12.85 34.48 -15.79
N LYS A 206 -13.37 33.44 -16.46
CA LYS A 206 -14.46 33.58 -17.45
C LYS A 206 -15.77 34.12 -16.84
N LYS A 207 -16.08 33.78 -15.58
CA LYS A 207 -17.28 34.30 -14.89
C LYS A 207 -17.18 35.79 -14.53
N VAL A 208 -15.97 36.33 -14.40
CA VAL A 208 -15.74 37.76 -14.10
C VAL A 208 -15.85 38.61 -15.37
N GLU A 209 -15.38 38.10 -16.52
CA GLU A 209 -15.53 38.79 -17.81
C GLU A 209 -17.00 38.81 -18.29
N GLY A 210 -17.76 37.72 -18.11
CA GLY A 210 -19.17 37.65 -18.54
C GLY A 210 -20.18 38.44 -17.68
N LYS A 211 -19.75 39.17 -16.64
CA LYS A 211 -20.61 39.97 -15.75
C LYS A 211 -20.38 41.49 -15.85
N LYS A 212 -19.56 41.95 -16.81
CA LYS A 212 -19.20 43.38 -16.96
C LYS A 212 -19.96 44.15 -18.03
N GLU A 213 -20.98 43.57 -18.66
CA GLU A 213 -21.87 44.30 -19.57
C GLU A 213 -23.31 44.11 -19.15
N LEU A 214 -23.86 45.13 -18.44
CA LEU A 214 -25.24 45.62 -18.46
C LEU A 214 -25.35 46.84 -17.54
#